data_AF-A0A972TDE0-F1
#
_entry.id   AF-A0A972TDE0-F1
#
_cell.length_a   1.000
_cell.length_b   1.000
_cell.length_c   1.000
_cell.angle_alpha   90.00
_cell.angle_beta   90.00
_cell.angle_gamma   90.00
#
_symmetry.space_group_name_H-M   'P 1'
#
loop_
_entity.id
_entity.type
_entity.pdbx_description
1 polymer ?
#
loop_
_entity_poly.entity_id
_entity_poly.type
_entity_poly.pdbx_seq_one_letter_code
_entity_poly.pdbx_strand_id
1 'polypeptide(L)'
;MIDNPDFYTKTMAKVYADQGYLSKAAEIYRFLLKQEPDRQDIIDELSEIDRKLSEKAQSDPVLLLSKWIDLELKYNNLKKLKNIRNAL
;
A
#
# COMPACT_ATOMS: atom_id res chain seq x y z
N MET A 1 -1.07 7.37 22.58
CA MET A 1 0.29 7.67 22.11
C MET A 1 0.27 9.12 21.64
N ILE A 2 1.17 9.97 22.12
CA ILE A 2 1.18 11.38 21.77
C ILE A 2 1.82 11.48 20.38
N ASP A 3 1.00 11.49 19.33
CA ASP A 3 1.43 11.83 17.98
C ASP A 3 1.59 13.35 17.92
N ASN A 4 2.69 13.86 18.48
CA ASN A 4 3.09 15.25 18.30
C ASN A 4 4.17 15.30 17.19
N PRO A 5 3.88 15.88 16.01
CA PRO A 5 4.82 15.97 14.88
C PRO A 5 6.13 16.66 15.23
N ASP A 6 6.15 17.48 16.28
CA ASP A 6 7.32 18.25 16.74
C ASP A 6 8.52 17.37 17.15
N PHE A 7 8.30 16.08 17.43
CA PHE A 7 9.35 15.13 17.84
C PHE A 7 9.66 14.06 16.81
N TYR A 8 9.19 14.24 15.57
CA TYR A 8 9.48 13.31 14.50
C TYR A 8 10.97 13.32 14.20
N THR A 9 11.59 12.14 14.29
CA THR A 9 13.02 11.95 14.02
C THR A 9 13.22 10.75 13.10
N LYS A 10 14.33 10.76 12.37
CA LYS A 10 14.72 9.66 11.49
C LYS A 10 14.78 8.32 12.25
N THR A 11 15.37 8.32 13.44
CA THR A 11 15.47 7.12 14.28
C THR A 11 14.10 6.57 14.66
N MET A 12 13.14 7.44 14.97
CA MET A 12 11.78 7.02 15.28
C MET A 12 11.11 6.37 14.05
N ALA A 13 11.26 6.97 12.87
CA ALA A 13 10.75 6.39 11.62
C ALA A 13 11.35 4.99 11.37
N LYS A 14 12.66 4.85 11.56
CA LYS A 14 13.36 3.57 11.43
C LYS A 14 12.85 2.51 12.41
N VAL A 15 12.67 2.86 13.69
CA VAL A 15 12.12 1.95 14.71
C VAL A 15 10.72 1.48 14.33
N TYR A 16 9.85 2.38 13.83
CA TYR A 16 8.53 1.99 13.33
C TYR A 16 8.63 1.06 12.11
N ALA A 17 9.59 1.31 11.21
CA ALA A 17 9.80 0.46 10.04
C ALA A 17 10.25 -0.96 10.43
N ASP A 18 11.20 -1.06 11.37
CA ASP A 18 11.73 -2.32 11.90
C ASP A 18 10.65 -3.13 12.65
N GLN A 19 9.70 -2.44 13.28
CA GLN A 19 8.52 -3.05 13.91
C GLN A 19 7.43 -3.46 12.91
N GLY A 20 7.59 -3.15 11.61
CA GLY A 20 6.61 -3.46 10.57
C GLY A 20 5.47 -2.44 10.45
N TYR A 21 5.50 -1.34 11.20
CA TYR A 21 4.58 -0.21 11.06
C TYR A 21 4.98 0.70 9.89
N LEU A 22 5.05 0.11 8.70
CA LEU A 22 5.55 0.75 7.48
C LEU A 22 4.79 2.04 7.12
N SER A 23 3.47 2.08 7.29
CA SER A 23 2.67 3.28 7.00
C SER A 23 3.02 4.45 7.91
N LYS A 24 3.28 4.17 9.21
CA LYS A 24 3.65 5.20 10.19
C LYS A 24 5.10 5.67 9.99
N ALA A 25 6.00 4.76 9.63
CA ALA A 25 7.35 5.11 9.23
C ALA A 25 7.35 6.05 8.01
N ALA A 26 6.57 5.72 6.97
CA ALA A 26 6.43 6.56 5.78
C ALA A 26 5.87 7.95 6.09
N GLU A 27 4.90 8.06 7.01
CA GLU A 27 4.36 9.33 7.47
C GLU A 27 5.45 10.23 8.08
N ILE A 28 6.26 9.67 8.97
CA ILE A 28 7.35 10.39 9.65
C ILE A 28 8.41 10.83 8.62
N TYR A 29 8.82 9.95 7.71
CA TYR A 29 9.79 10.32 6.67
C TYR A 29 9.26 11.41 5.73
N ARG A 30 7.99 11.36 5.34
CA ARG A 30 7.36 12.42 4.53
C ARG A 30 7.30 13.75 5.28
N PHE A 31 7.08 13.72 6.59
CA PHE A 31 7.13 14.93 7.41
C PHE A 31 8.54 15.52 7.47
N LEU A 32 9.57 14.67 7.66
CA LEU A 32 10.96 15.12 7.67
C LEU A 32 11.40 15.71 6.32
N LEU A 33 11.01 15.10 5.20
CA LEU A 33 11.31 15.62 3.86
C LEU A 33 10.63 16.95 3.53
N LYS A 34 9.51 17.29 4.20
CA LYS A 34 8.92 18.63 4.06
C LYS A 34 9.80 19.73 4.67
N GLN A 35 10.61 19.39 5.68
CA GLN A 35 11.53 20.32 6.33
C GLN A 35 12.91 20.30 5.66
N GLU A 36 13.37 19.09 5.30
CA GLU A 36 14.68 18.87 4.70
C GLU A 36 14.55 18.04 3.41
N PRO A 37 14.17 18.67 2.29
CA PRO A 37 13.86 17.94 1.04
C PRO A 37 15.07 17.27 0.39
N ASP A 38 16.28 17.76 0.64
CA ASP A 38 17.52 17.25 0.01
C ASP A 38 18.18 16.10 0.78
N ARG A 39 17.48 15.55 1.79
CA ARG A 39 17.98 14.44 2.62
C ARG A 39 17.87 13.12 1.88
N GLN A 40 18.86 12.83 1.03
CA GLN A 40 18.93 11.61 0.24
C GLN A 40 18.79 10.34 1.09
N ASP A 41 19.36 10.34 2.30
CA ASP A 41 19.25 9.23 3.24
C ASP A 41 17.81 8.91 3.65
N ILE A 42 16.94 9.93 3.72
CA ILE A 42 15.52 9.76 4.02
C ILE A 42 14.74 9.36 2.76
N ILE A 43 15.11 9.91 1.60
CA ILE A 43 14.50 9.56 0.30
C ILE A 43 14.69 8.06 0.01
N ASP A 44 15.91 7.55 0.19
CA ASP A 44 16.23 6.16 -0.06
C ASP A 44 15.46 5.23 0.90
N GLU A 45 15.41 5.58 2.20
CA GLU A 45 14.67 4.82 3.22
C GLU A 45 13.15 4.84 2.95
N LEU A 46 12.59 5.97 2.52
CA LEU A 46 11.17 6.07 2.16
C LEU A 46 10.84 5.25 0.91
N SER A 47 11.72 5.24 -0.09
CA SER A 47 11.53 4.46 -1.32
C SER A 47 11.44 2.95 -1.03
N GLU A 48 12.31 2.44 -0.16
CA GLU A 48 12.25 1.03 0.27
C GLU A 48 10.97 0.70 1.04
N ILE A 49 10.47 1.64 1.86
CA ILE A 49 9.22 1.47 2.60
C ILE A 49 8.02 1.47 1.65
N ASP A 50 7.99 2.38 0.68
CA ASP A 50 6.93 2.44 -0.32
C ASP A 50 6.90 1.16 -1.19
N ARG A 51 8.08 0.60 -1.53
CA ARG A 51 8.18 -0.71 -2.20
C ARG A 51 7.54 -1.83 -1.35
N LYS A 52 7.92 -1.92 -0.06
CA LYS A 52 7.37 -2.94 0.86
C LYS A 52 5.85 -2.78 1.06
N LEU A 53 5.35 -1.54 1.10
CA LEU A 53 3.91 -1.26 1.19
C LEU A 53 3.17 -1.72 -0.08
N SER A 54 3.75 -1.48 -1.26
CA SER A 54 3.21 -1.94 -2.54
C SER A 54 3.19 -3.47 -2.62
N GLU A 55 4.27 -4.15 -2.22
CA GLU A 55 4.34 -5.60 -2.17
C GLU A 55 3.31 -6.20 -1.22
N LYS A 56 3.13 -5.58 -0.04
CA LYS A 56 2.11 -5.99 0.93
C LYS A 56 0.70 -5.79 0.39
N ALA A 57 0.44 -4.69 -0.31
CA ALA A 57 -0.86 -4.43 -0.93
C ALA A 57 -1.16 -5.42 -2.08
N GLN A 58 -0.15 -5.79 -2.87
CA GLN A 58 -0.31 -6.80 -3.92
C GLN A 58 -0.49 -8.21 -3.36
N SER A 59 0.12 -8.48 -2.20
CA SER A 59 0.02 -9.75 -1.49
C SER A 59 -1.17 -9.80 -0.52
N ASP A 60 -2.01 -8.75 -0.49
CA ASP A 60 -3.18 -8.70 0.38
C ASP A 60 -4.20 -9.77 -0.09
N PRO A 61 -4.43 -10.82 0.71
CA PRO A 61 -5.35 -11.89 0.35
C PRO A 61 -6.77 -11.38 0.08
N VAL A 62 -7.19 -10.29 0.71
CA VAL A 62 -8.52 -9.70 0.53
C VAL A 62 -8.63 -9.04 -0.84
N LEU A 63 -7.60 -8.32 -1.29
CA LEU A 63 -7.56 -7.73 -2.64
C LEU A 63 -7.50 -8.82 -3.72
N LEU A 64 -6.75 -9.89 -3.48
CA LEU A 64 -6.67 -11.03 -4.39
C LEU A 64 -8.01 -11.77 -4.48
N LEU A 65 -8.66 -12.02 -3.35
CA LEU A 65 -9.99 -12.62 -3.30
C LEU A 65 -11.02 -11.75 -4.01
N SER A 66 -10.97 -10.42 -3.81
CA SER A 66 -11.88 -9.47 -4.47
C SER A 66 -11.74 -9.52 -5.99
N LYS A 67 -10.51 -9.50 -6.50
CA LYS A 67 -10.24 -9.67 -7.94
C LYS A 67 -10.78 -10.98 -8.49
N TRP A 68 -10.67 -12.07 -7.72
CA TRP A 68 -11.21 -13.38 -8.10
C TRP A 68 -12.75 -13.39 -8.16
N ILE A 69 -13.42 -12.80 -7.17
CA ILE A 69 -14.88 -12.66 -7.15
C ILE A 69 -15.35 -11.85 -8.37
N ASP A 70 -14.70 -10.73 -8.67
CA ASP A 70 -15.03 -9.91 -9.84
C ASP A 70 -14.89 -10.68 -11.15
N LEU A 71 -13.85 -11.51 -11.27
CA LEU A 71 -13.62 -12.33 -12.46
C LEU A 71 -14.70 -13.39 -12.63
N GLU A 72 -15.09 -14.06 -11.53
CA GLU A 72 -16.15 -15.08 -11.53
C GLU A 72 -17.50 -14.48 -11.92
N LEU A 73 -17.82 -13.28 -11.40
CA LEU A 73 -19.03 -12.55 -11.77
C LEU A 73 -19.04 -12.20 -13.27
N LYS A 74 -17.92 -11.70 -13.81
CA LYS A 74 -17.78 -11.39 -15.25
C LYS A 74 -17.96 -12.63 -16.11
N TYR A 75 -17.32 -13.74 -15.74
CA TYR A 75 -17.43 -15.00 -16.46
C TYR A 75 -18.88 -15.52 -16.50
N ASN A 76 -19.57 -15.50 -15.36
CA ASN A 76 -20.97 -15.91 -15.29
C ASN A 76 -21.90 -15.01 -16.13
N ASN A 77 -21.65 -13.71 -16.13
CA ASN A 77 -22.39 -12.78 -16.98
C ASN A 77 -22.17 -13.07 -18.47
N LEU A 78 -20.93 -13.33 -18.89
CA LEU A 78 -20.62 -13.72 -20.27
C LEU A 78 -21.27 -15.04 -20.67
N LYS A 79 -21.30 -16.04 -19.77
CA LYS A 79 -21.97 -17.32 -20.02
C LYS A 79 -23.47 -17.15 -20.22
N LYS A 80 -24.12 -16.31 -19.40
CA LYS A 80 -25.55 -15.97 -19.56
C LYS A 80 -25.81 -15.30 -20.90
N LEU A 81 -24.99 -14.33 -21.30
CA LEU A 81 -25.12 -13.64 -22.59
C LEU A 81 -24.97 -14.60 -23.78
N LYS A 82 -24.00 -15.53 -23.71
CA LYS A 82 -23.81 -16.56 -24.75
C LYS A 82 -25.03 -17.47 -24.89
N ASN A 83 -25.67 -17.84 -23.77
CA ASN A 83 -26.86 -18.68 -23.78
C ASN A 83 -28.07 -17.96 -24.39
N ILE A 84 -28.25 -16.67 -24.11
CA ILE A 84 -29.33 -15.86 -24.70
C ILE A 84 -29.12 -15.73 -26.22
N ARG A 85 -27.88 -15.45 -26.66
CA ARG A 85 -27.55 -15.34 -28.08
C ARG A 85 -27.80 -16.64 -28.86
N ASN A 86 -27.59 -17.79 -28.24
CA ASN A 86 -27.81 -19.10 -28.87
C ASN A 86 -29.29 -19.56 -28.83
N ALA A 87 -30.16 -18.84 -28.11
CA ALA A 87 -31.59 -19.13 -27.98
C ALA A 87 -32.48 -18.21 -28.85
N LEU A 88 -31.86 -17.28 -29.57
CA LEU A 88 -32.44 -16.42 -30.61
C LEU A 88 -32.04 -16.98 -31.98
#